data_AF-I6XCU1-F1
#
_entry.id   AF-I6XCU1-F1
#
_cell.length_a   1.000
_cell.length_b   1.000
_cell.length_c   1.000
_cell.angle_alpha   90.00
_cell.angle_beta   90.00
_cell.angle_gamma   90.00
#
_symmetry.space_group_name_H-M   'P 1'
#
loop_
_entity.id
_entity.type
_entity.pdbx_description
1 polymer ?
#
loop_
_entity_poly.entity_id
_entity_poly.type
_entity_poly.pdbx_seq_one_letter_code
_entity_poly.pdbx_strand_id
1 'polypeptide(L)'
;MPRRYEFGRADEAIHPDSMRATIAELVSTFIFVFAGEGSVLALDKLYKETGPPASGLVMIALAHALALFAAVAASINVSGGHVNPAVTFGCLVGGRISVVRAIYYWIAQLLGSIVASLLLRLVTNGMRPVGFYVTSGVGEMHGLILEIVLTFGLVYVVYATAIDPKRGSIGIMAPLAIGLVVGANILVGGPFDGAAMNPARAFGPSLGRLLRWNTYNHFHWNISEEIIRETADAMVSSGLAALGYQYINLGDVKTLQLGLQPSETAGERPETLAITGRDPDMLEVGNGGMTNDEYIAHFSIWALAKSPLIIGCDVRAMSNETYQILSNSEVIAVNQDRLGVQGRKVKEGDLEVWAGPLTNNRVAVVLWNRGSSRATVTAPFSDIGLRADLADARDLWVHMTIPSVKEQISADLDSHACKMYILTPK
;
A
#
# COMPACT_ATOMS: atom_id res chain seq x y z
N MET A 1 -11.40 -21.87 41.73
CA MET A 1 -10.03 -22.27 41.35
C MET A 1 -9.53 -21.30 40.28
N PRO A 2 -8.29 -20.80 40.35
CA PRO A 2 -7.70 -20.07 39.23
C PRO A 2 -7.66 -21.02 38.02
N ARG A 3 -8.30 -20.62 36.91
CA ARG A 3 -8.31 -21.43 35.69
C ARG A 3 -6.88 -21.49 35.16
N ARG A 4 -6.35 -22.69 34.95
CA ARG A 4 -5.00 -22.91 34.42
C ARG A 4 -5.05 -22.74 32.90
N TYR A 5 -3.95 -22.25 32.34
CA TYR A 5 -3.69 -22.31 30.90
C TYR A 5 -3.78 -23.76 30.42
N GLU A 6 -4.56 -23.99 29.38
CA GLU A 6 -4.72 -25.32 28.77
C GLU A 6 -4.13 -25.30 27.36
N PHE A 7 -3.18 -26.19 27.12
CA PHE A 7 -2.59 -26.35 25.78
C PHE A 7 -3.64 -26.90 24.79
N GLY A 8 -4.57 -27.72 25.27
CA GLY A 8 -5.53 -28.45 24.43
C GLY A 8 -5.03 -29.86 24.10
N ARG A 9 -5.90 -30.70 23.56
CA ARG A 9 -5.56 -32.07 23.13
C ARG A 9 -5.62 -32.19 21.60
N ALA A 10 -4.88 -33.13 21.03
CA ALA A 10 -4.83 -33.31 19.58
C ALA A 10 -6.20 -33.71 18.98
N ASP A 11 -7.03 -34.42 19.72
CA ASP A 11 -8.40 -34.80 19.34
C ASP A 11 -9.41 -33.64 19.42
N GLU A 12 -9.08 -32.57 20.15
CA GLU A 12 -9.88 -31.33 20.21
C GLU A 12 -10.01 -30.69 18.82
N ALA A 13 -8.99 -30.82 17.98
CA ALA A 13 -8.94 -30.28 16.62
C ALA A 13 -9.98 -30.90 15.68
N ILE A 14 -10.22 -32.20 15.84
CA ILE A 14 -11.10 -32.99 14.98
C ILE A 14 -12.49 -33.20 15.59
N HIS A 15 -12.71 -32.68 16.80
CA HIS A 15 -14.01 -32.76 17.45
C HIS A 15 -15.06 -31.97 16.66
N PRO A 16 -16.26 -32.51 16.39
CA PRO A 16 -17.28 -31.85 15.58
C PRO A 16 -17.63 -30.43 16.02
N ASP A 17 -17.70 -30.18 17.34
CA ASP A 17 -18.00 -28.85 17.87
C ASP A 17 -16.86 -27.85 17.62
N SER A 18 -15.61 -28.28 17.71
CA SER A 18 -14.44 -27.45 17.39
C SER A 18 -14.39 -27.11 15.90
N MET A 19 -14.75 -28.06 15.04
CA MET A 19 -14.86 -27.83 13.59
C MET A 19 -15.97 -26.82 13.28
N ARG A 20 -17.17 -27.00 13.86
CA ARG A 20 -18.29 -26.05 13.71
C ARG A 20 -17.89 -24.65 14.18
N ALA A 21 -17.21 -24.56 15.30
CA ALA A 21 -16.74 -23.31 15.86
C ALA A 21 -15.68 -22.63 14.97
N THR A 22 -14.76 -23.40 14.39
CA THR A 22 -13.75 -22.91 13.44
C THR A 22 -14.41 -22.37 12.17
N ILE A 23 -15.40 -23.07 11.63
CA ILE A 23 -16.18 -22.61 10.47
C ILE A 23 -16.96 -21.33 10.80
N ALA A 24 -17.56 -21.26 12.00
CA ALA A 24 -18.25 -20.06 12.44
C ALA A 24 -17.32 -18.83 12.51
N GLU A 25 -16.09 -18.99 13.02
CA GLU A 25 -15.08 -17.91 13.01
C GLU A 25 -14.69 -17.47 11.59
N LEU A 26 -14.56 -18.41 10.65
CA LEU A 26 -14.29 -18.10 9.24
C LEU A 26 -15.42 -17.27 8.63
N VAL A 27 -16.66 -17.75 8.76
CA VAL A 27 -17.84 -17.10 8.16
C VAL A 27 -18.10 -15.74 8.81
N SER A 28 -18.01 -15.63 10.13
CA SER A 28 -18.20 -14.37 10.84
C SER A 28 -17.12 -13.35 10.50
N THR A 29 -15.86 -13.77 10.37
CA THR A 29 -14.79 -12.86 9.95
C THR A 29 -14.95 -12.43 8.50
N PHE A 30 -15.39 -13.33 7.62
CA PHE A 30 -15.76 -12.98 6.25
C PHE A 30 -16.86 -11.91 6.22
N ILE A 31 -17.96 -12.09 6.95
CA ILE A 31 -19.07 -11.12 6.99
C ILE A 31 -18.59 -9.76 7.49
N PHE A 32 -17.82 -9.76 8.58
CA PHE A 32 -17.30 -8.53 9.18
C PHE A 32 -16.41 -7.75 8.21
N VAL A 33 -15.42 -8.41 7.61
CA VAL A 33 -14.46 -7.78 6.70
C VAL A 33 -15.13 -7.38 5.39
N PHE A 34 -15.99 -8.22 4.82
CA PHE A 34 -16.68 -7.93 3.56
C PHE A 34 -17.53 -6.66 3.64
N ALA A 35 -18.32 -6.52 4.70
CA ALA A 35 -19.15 -5.34 4.90
C ALA A 35 -18.33 -4.10 5.32
N GLY A 36 -17.37 -4.27 6.23
CA GLY A 36 -16.49 -3.19 6.70
C GLY A 36 -15.66 -2.59 5.56
N GLU A 37 -14.85 -3.40 4.91
CA GLU A 37 -13.99 -2.95 3.80
C GLU A 37 -14.79 -2.61 2.54
N GLY A 38 -15.90 -3.31 2.30
CA GLY A 38 -16.83 -2.97 1.23
C GLY A 38 -17.41 -1.57 1.36
N SER A 39 -17.63 -1.08 2.60
CA SER A 39 -18.08 0.30 2.83
C SER A 39 -17.03 1.34 2.45
N VAL A 40 -15.74 1.03 2.65
CA VAL A 40 -14.62 1.88 2.23
C VAL A 40 -14.57 1.96 0.71
N LEU A 41 -14.68 0.81 0.02
CA LEU A 41 -14.72 0.76 -1.45
C LEU A 41 -15.93 1.48 -2.03
N ALA A 42 -17.10 1.35 -1.39
CA ALA A 42 -18.31 2.03 -1.81
C ALA A 42 -18.14 3.56 -1.74
N LEU A 43 -17.53 4.08 -0.67
CA LEU A 43 -17.23 5.51 -0.55
C LEU A 43 -16.22 5.99 -1.59
N ASP A 44 -15.14 5.23 -1.79
CA ASP A 44 -14.15 5.55 -2.84
C ASP A 44 -14.80 5.60 -4.23
N LYS A 45 -15.71 4.66 -4.52
CA LYS A 45 -16.46 4.64 -5.78
C LYS A 45 -17.39 5.84 -5.94
N LEU A 46 -18.07 6.25 -4.87
CA LEU A 46 -19.05 7.35 -4.89
C LEU A 46 -18.40 8.74 -4.97
N TYR A 47 -17.22 8.90 -4.38
CA TYR A 47 -16.56 10.21 -4.20
C TYR A 47 -15.20 10.33 -4.87
N LYS A 48 -14.97 9.53 -5.92
CA LYS A 48 -13.67 9.39 -6.61
C LYS A 48 -13.02 10.71 -7.04
N GLU A 49 -13.82 11.73 -7.39
CA GLU A 49 -13.33 13.01 -7.92
C GLU A 49 -13.34 14.15 -6.88
N THR A 50 -14.18 14.06 -5.86
CA THR A 50 -14.41 15.14 -4.89
C THR A 50 -13.77 14.88 -3.52
N GLY A 51 -13.28 13.66 -3.30
CA GLY A 51 -12.80 13.21 -2.00
C GLY A 51 -13.95 12.85 -1.04
N PRO A 52 -13.73 11.94 -0.07
CA PRO A 52 -14.79 11.50 0.82
C PRO A 52 -15.30 12.67 1.68
N PRO A 53 -16.62 12.82 1.86
CA PRO A 53 -17.19 13.85 2.72
C PRO A 53 -16.80 13.60 4.18
N ALA A 54 -16.91 14.61 5.05
CA ALA A 54 -16.70 14.44 6.50
C ALA A 54 -17.58 13.33 7.10
N SER A 55 -18.76 13.08 6.51
CA SER A 55 -19.65 11.97 6.88
C SER A 55 -19.11 10.59 6.50
N GLY A 56 -18.11 10.49 5.63
CA GLY A 56 -17.51 9.23 5.18
C GLY A 56 -16.94 8.43 6.36
N LEU A 57 -16.28 9.09 7.31
CA LEU A 57 -15.78 8.43 8.52
C LEU A 57 -16.92 7.81 9.35
N VAL A 58 -18.04 8.51 9.47
CA VAL A 58 -19.22 8.02 10.19
C VAL A 58 -19.84 6.81 9.51
N MET A 59 -19.92 6.82 8.17
CA MET A 59 -20.42 5.69 7.40
C MET A 59 -19.54 4.44 7.56
N ILE A 60 -18.21 4.60 7.50
CA ILE A 60 -17.25 3.51 7.72
C ILE A 60 -17.38 2.96 9.15
N ALA A 61 -17.40 3.84 10.16
CA ALA A 61 -17.55 3.45 11.56
C ALA A 61 -18.85 2.68 11.81
N LEU A 62 -19.96 3.15 11.26
CA LEU A 62 -21.26 2.50 11.41
C LEU A 62 -21.29 1.14 10.71
N ALA A 63 -20.75 1.04 9.49
CA ALA A 63 -20.69 -0.23 8.75
C ALA A 63 -19.90 -1.29 9.53
N HIS A 64 -18.74 -0.94 10.08
CA HIS A 64 -17.94 -1.85 10.90
C HIS A 64 -18.65 -2.24 12.20
N ALA A 65 -19.32 -1.29 12.86
CA ALA A 65 -20.05 -1.56 14.09
C ALA A 65 -21.20 -2.56 13.87
N LEU A 66 -22.01 -2.33 12.84
CA LEU A 66 -23.15 -3.18 12.51
C LEU A 66 -22.69 -4.56 12.00
N ALA A 67 -21.65 -4.60 11.17
CA ALA A 67 -21.10 -5.84 10.65
C ALA A 67 -20.50 -6.71 11.77
N LEU A 68 -19.73 -6.12 12.70
CA LEU A 68 -19.18 -6.84 13.82
C LEU A 68 -20.27 -7.30 14.80
N PHE A 69 -21.26 -6.44 15.09
CA PHE A 69 -22.43 -6.82 15.87
C PHE A 69 -23.10 -8.07 15.29
N ALA A 70 -23.42 -8.05 13.99
CA ALA A 70 -24.06 -9.18 13.32
C ALA A 70 -23.18 -10.44 13.33
N ALA A 71 -21.88 -10.29 13.04
CA ALA A 71 -20.93 -11.40 13.00
C ALA A 71 -20.77 -12.08 14.38
N VAL A 72 -20.67 -11.31 15.46
CA VAL A 72 -20.58 -11.82 16.83
C VAL A 72 -21.92 -12.43 17.25
N ALA A 73 -23.04 -11.75 17.02
CA ALA A 73 -24.36 -12.26 17.40
C ALA A 73 -24.69 -13.61 16.75
N ALA A 74 -24.31 -13.79 15.48
CA ALA A 74 -24.53 -15.03 14.74
C ALA A 74 -23.65 -16.20 15.23
N SER A 75 -22.49 -15.93 15.83
CA SER A 75 -21.49 -16.95 16.16
C SER A 75 -21.25 -17.17 17.65
N ILE A 76 -21.76 -16.28 18.52
CA ILE A 76 -21.49 -16.31 19.97
C ILE A 76 -21.89 -17.63 20.64
N ASN A 77 -22.96 -18.27 20.17
CA ASN A 77 -23.43 -19.56 20.69
C ASN A 77 -22.75 -20.79 20.06
N VAL A 78 -21.88 -20.59 19.05
CA VAL A 78 -21.18 -21.66 18.33
C VAL A 78 -19.69 -21.62 18.64
N SER A 79 -19.04 -20.48 18.41
CA SER A 79 -17.60 -20.28 18.63
C SER A 79 -17.26 -19.45 19.86
N GLY A 80 -18.22 -18.65 20.36
CA GLY A 80 -17.94 -17.55 21.28
C GLY A 80 -17.76 -16.20 20.55
N GLY A 81 -17.78 -16.20 19.21
CA GLY A 81 -17.81 -15.01 18.37
C GLY A 81 -16.62 -14.10 18.57
N HIS A 82 -15.40 -14.62 18.42
CA HIS A 82 -14.19 -13.83 18.59
C HIS A 82 -13.97 -12.90 17.41
N VAL A 83 -14.05 -13.42 16.17
CA VAL A 83 -13.96 -12.69 14.89
C VAL A 83 -12.65 -11.89 14.72
N ASN A 84 -11.70 -12.07 15.64
CA ASN A 84 -10.55 -11.20 15.84
C ASN A 84 -9.42 -11.95 16.54
N PRO A 85 -8.22 -12.05 15.94
CA PRO A 85 -7.06 -12.67 16.57
C PRO A 85 -6.65 -12.06 17.91
N ALA A 86 -6.78 -10.75 18.09
CA ALA A 86 -6.47 -10.08 19.37
C ALA A 86 -7.47 -10.44 20.47
N VAL A 87 -8.74 -10.63 20.13
CA VAL A 87 -9.76 -11.13 21.07
C VAL A 87 -9.47 -12.59 21.44
N THR A 88 -9.17 -13.43 20.44
CA THR A 88 -8.74 -14.82 20.68
C THR A 88 -7.51 -14.88 21.57
N PHE A 89 -6.52 -14.01 21.34
CA PHE A 89 -5.32 -13.92 22.17
C PHE A 89 -5.65 -13.48 23.61
N GLY A 90 -6.51 -12.47 23.77
CA GLY A 90 -7.01 -12.06 25.09
C GLY A 90 -7.66 -13.23 25.83
N CYS A 91 -8.59 -13.94 25.18
CA CYS A 91 -9.22 -15.15 25.70
C CYS A 91 -8.19 -16.25 26.06
N LEU A 92 -7.14 -16.42 25.26
CA LEU A 92 -6.08 -17.40 25.52
C LEU A 92 -5.31 -17.03 26.80
N VAL A 93 -4.88 -15.77 26.92
CA VAL A 93 -4.22 -15.22 28.12
C VAL A 93 -5.12 -15.31 29.35
N GLY A 94 -6.43 -15.14 29.19
CA GLY A 94 -7.38 -15.32 30.30
C GLY A 94 -7.81 -16.76 30.60
N GLY A 95 -7.22 -17.77 29.95
CA GLY A 95 -7.57 -19.18 30.14
C GLY A 95 -9.04 -19.50 29.77
N ARG A 96 -9.54 -18.89 28.69
CA ARG A 96 -10.92 -19.06 28.17
C ARG A 96 -10.98 -19.91 26.91
N ILE A 97 -9.85 -20.16 26.27
CA ILE A 97 -9.68 -21.00 25.08
C ILE A 97 -8.34 -21.74 25.19
N SER A 98 -8.25 -22.95 24.63
CA SER A 98 -7.00 -23.71 24.56
C SER A 98 -6.06 -23.13 23.48
N VAL A 99 -4.77 -23.44 23.57
CA VAL A 99 -3.79 -23.03 22.53
C VAL A 99 -4.16 -23.63 21.17
N VAL A 100 -4.51 -24.93 21.14
CA VAL A 100 -4.91 -25.63 19.91
C VAL A 100 -6.11 -24.94 19.25
N ARG A 101 -7.18 -24.65 20.00
CA ARG A 101 -8.37 -24.00 19.45
C ARG A 101 -8.12 -22.54 19.05
N ALA A 102 -7.26 -21.82 19.78
CA ALA A 102 -6.84 -20.47 19.41
C ALA A 102 -6.12 -20.43 18.05
N ILE A 103 -5.25 -21.40 17.76
CA ILE A 103 -4.57 -21.52 16.46
C ILE A 103 -5.58 -21.72 15.33
N TYR A 104 -6.54 -22.63 15.50
CA TYR A 104 -7.59 -22.84 14.48
C TYR A 104 -8.44 -21.59 14.27
N TYR A 105 -8.73 -20.84 15.34
CA TYR A 105 -9.47 -19.58 15.23
C TYR A 105 -8.66 -18.55 14.44
N TRP A 106 -7.38 -18.37 14.72
CA TRP A 106 -6.53 -17.46 13.95
C TRP A 106 -6.48 -17.82 12.48
N ILE A 107 -6.29 -19.11 12.15
CA ILE A 107 -6.30 -19.57 10.76
C ILE A 107 -7.66 -19.26 10.10
N ALA A 108 -8.76 -19.60 10.75
CA ALA A 108 -10.11 -19.35 10.25
C ALA A 108 -10.40 -17.85 10.04
N GLN A 109 -10.02 -17.01 11.01
CA GLN A 109 -10.20 -15.56 10.96
C GLN A 109 -9.39 -14.95 9.81
N LEU A 110 -8.12 -15.33 9.66
CA LEU A 110 -7.26 -14.87 8.57
C LEU A 110 -7.82 -15.30 7.20
N LEU A 111 -8.22 -16.57 7.06
CA LEU A 111 -8.81 -17.09 5.83
C LEU A 111 -10.14 -16.39 5.49
N GLY A 112 -11.01 -16.18 6.47
CA GLY A 112 -12.26 -15.45 6.30
C GLY A 112 -12.03 -14.03 5.78
N SER A 113 -11.04 -13.33 6.36
CA SER A 113 -10.66 -11.99 5.90
C SER A 113 -10.07 -11.99 4.48
N ILE A 114 -9.26 -12.99 4.11
CA ILE A 114 -8.69 -13.12 2.76
C ILE A 114 -9.82 -13.34 1.75
N VAL A 115 -10.72 -14.30 2.02
CA VAL A 115 -11.83 -14.62 1.13
C VAL A 115 -12.74 -13.40 0.93
N ALA A 116 -13.01 -12.64 1.99
CA ALA A 116 -13.78 -11.40 1.89
C ALA A 116 -13.10 -10.37 0.99
N SER A 117 -11.79 -10.17 1.17
CA SER A 117 -11.01 -9.18 0.40
C SER A 117 -10.90 -9.56 -1.08
N LEU A 118 -10.69 -10.85 -1.38
CA LEU A 118 -10.65 -11.37 -2.75
C LEU A 118 -12.01 -11.28 -3.43
N LEU A 119 -13.08 -11.60 -2.70
CA LEU A 119 -14.43 -11.50 -3.25
C LEU A 119 -14.82 -10.05 -3.51
N LEU A 120 -14.49 -9.12 -2.60
CA LEU A 120 -14.67 -7.69 -2.84
C LEU A 120 -13.97 -7.27 -4.12
N ARG A 121 -12.67 -7.60 -4.29
CA ARG A 121 -11.93 -7.31 -5.51
C ARG A 121 -12.61 -7.86 -6.77
N LEU A 122 -13.14 -9.08 -6.71
CA LEU A 122 -13.86 -9.68 -7.83
C LEU A 122 -15.15 -8.92 -8.15
N VAL A 123 -15.99 -8.63 -7.14
CA VAL A 123 -17.32 -8.05 -7.35
C VAL A 123 -17.30 -6.54 -7.58
N THR A 124 -16.23 -5.84 -7.19
CA THR A 124 -16.06 -4.39 -7.40
C THR A 124 -15.16 -4.08 -8.61
N ASN A 125 -15.09 -4.99 -9.58
CA ASN A 125 -14.31 -4.83 -10.81
C ASN A 125 -12.85 -4.39 -10.57
N GLY A 126 -12.17 -5.08 -9.65
CA GLY A 126 -10.74 -4.88 -9.39
C GLY A 126 -10.38 -3.79 -8.38
N MET A 127 -11.36 -3.05 -7.84
CA MET A 127 -11.08 -2.13 -6.70
C MET A 127 -10.49 -2.92 -5.51
N ARG A 128 -9.60 -2.29 -4.75
CA ARG A 128 -8.87 -2.95 -3.65
C ARG A 128 -9.01 -2.17 -2.36
N PRO A 129 -9.29 -2.84 -1.23
CA PRO A 129 -9.19 -2.20 0.07
C PRO A 129 -7.76 -1.67 0.28
N VAL A 130 -7.64 -0.44 0.79
CA VAL A 130 -6.33 0.24 0.92
C VAL A 130 -5.47 -0.38 2.03
N GLY A 131 -6.09 -1.12 2.94
CA GLY A 131 -5.44 -1.66 4.14
C GLY A 131 -5.21 -0.58 5.20
N PHE A 132 -4.50 -0.94 6.25
CA PHE A 132 -4.25 -0.09 7.42
C PHE A 132 -2.82 0.43 7.38
N TYR A 133 -2.64 1.73 7.59
CA TYR A 133 -1.34 2.38 7.64
C TYR A 133 -1.44 3.65 8.49
N VAL A 134 -0.31 4.03 9.08
CA VAL A 134 -0.18 5.27 9.84
C VAL A 134 -0.16 6.44 8.86
N THR A 135 -1.02 7.44 9.07
CA THR A 135 -1.16 8.59 8.18
C THR A 135 0.03 9.55 8.29
N SER A 136 0.25 10.35 7.25
CA SER A 136 1.36 11.30 7.21
C SER A 136 1.29 12.30 8.38
N GLY A 137 2.42 12.49 9.06
CA GLY A 137 2.51 13.34 10.25
C GLY A 137 2.24 12.61 11.58
N VAL A 138 1.80 11.36 11.55
CA VAL A 138 1.71 10.50 12.74
C VAL A 138 2.92 9.56 12.75
N GLY A 139 3.69 9.55 13.86
CA GLY A 139 4.81 8.62 13.99
C GLY A 139 4.35 7.19 14.26
N GLU A 140 5.09 6.17 13.80
CA GLU A 140 4.74 4.76 13.98
C GLU A 140 4.47 4.38 15.44
N MET A 141 5.28 4.91 16.37
CA MET A 141 5.09 4.69 17.81
C MET A 141 3.76 5.27 18.32
N HIS A 142 3.29 6.38 17.76
CA HIS A 142 2.00 6.97 18.13
C HIS A 142 0.85 6.11 17.62
N GLY A 143 0.94 5.61 16.38
CA GLY A 143 -0.01 4.64 15.83
C GLY A 143 -0.04 3.35 16.64
N LEU A 144 1.11 2.82 17.03
CA LEU A 144 1.19 1.63 17.88
C LEU A 144 0.51 1.85 19.25
N ILE A 145 0.78 2.97 19.92
CA ILE A 145 0.14 3.31 21.19
C ILE A 145 -1.38 3.43 21.02
N LEU A 146 -1.82 4.07 19.93
CA LEU A 146 -3.23 4.23 19.61
C LEU A 146 -3.90 2.87 19.42
N GLU A 147 -3.36 1.99 18.57
CA GLU A 147 -3.87 0.63 18.39
C GLU A 147 -3.90 -0.18 19.70
N ILE A 148 -2.90 -0.05 20.56
CA ILE A 148 -2.89 -0.70 21.89
C ILE A 148 -4.09 -0.23 22.72
N VAL A 149 -4.35 1.08 22.78
CA VAL A 149 -5.45 1.65 23.57
C VAL A 149 -6.81 1.25 22.99
N LEU A 150 -6.98 1.35 21.67
CA LEU A 150 -8.23 0.98 21.00
C LEU A 150 -8.52 -0.52 21.15
N THR A 151 -7.51 -1.37 20.94
CA THR A 151 -7.63 -2.83 21.10
C THR A 151 -7.88 -3.22 22.55
N PHE A 152 -7.22 -2.56 23.51
CA PHE A 152 -7.50 -2.76 24.93
C PHE A 152 -8.96 -2.45 25.26
N GLY A 153 -9.49 -1.33 24.78
CA GLY A 153 -10.90 -0.96 24.96
C GLY A 153 -11.85 -2.04 24.41
N LEU A 154 -11.58 -2.54 23.20
CA LEU A 154 -12.33 -3.64 22.59
C LEU A 154 -12.28 -4.92 23.45
N VAL A 155 -11.09 -5.40 23.79
CA VAL A 155 -10.93 -6.65 24.55
C VAL A 155 -11.53 -6.50 25.95
N TYR A 156 -11.42 -5.33 26.57
CA TYR A 156 -12.07 -5.04 27.85
C TYR A 156 -13.61 -5.16 27.76
N VAL A 157 -14.24 -4.59 26.72
CA VAL A 157 -15.68 -4.72 26.49
C VAL A 157 -16.07 -6.18 26.26
N VAL A 158 -15.27 -6.95 25.51
CA VAL A 158 -15.49 -8.39 25.35
C VAL A 158 -15.46 -9.10 26.71
N TYR A 159 -14.49 -8.79 27.56
CA TYR A 159 -14.38 -9.41 28.87
C TYR A 159 -15.57 -9.07 29.77
N ALA A 160 -15.90 -7.78 29.86
CA ALA A 160 -16.97 -7.28 30.73
C ALA A 160 -18.35 -7.79 30.30
N THR A 161 -18.60 -7.89 28.99
CA THR A 161 -19.94 -8.18 28.47
C THR A 161 -20.12 -9.64 28.08
N ALA A 162 -19.12 -10.34 27.55
CA ALA A 162 -19.26 -11.71 27.04
C ALA A 162 -18.62 -12.79 27.93
N ILE A 163 -17.57 -12.47 28.70
CA ILE A 163 -16.74 -13.48 29.38
C ILE A 163 -16.98 -13.53 30.90
N ASP A 164 -17.12 -12.38 31.56
CA ASP A 164 -17.23 -12.32 33.03
C ASP A 164 -18.45 -13.13 33.52
N PRO A 165 -18.31 -14.09 34.45
CA PRO A 165 -19.45 -14.79 35.04
C PRO A 165 -20.43 -13.87 35.79
N LYS A 166 -19.99 -12.67 36.20
CA LYS A 166 -20.82 -11.66 36.89
C LYS A 166 -21.58 -10.73 35.95
N ARG A 167 -21.46 -10.91 34.62
CA ARG A 167 -22.09 -10.04 33.61
C ARG A 167 -23.61 -9.92 33.72
N GLY A 168 -24.29 -10.91 34.29
CA GLY A 168 -25.75 -10.91 34.40
C GLY A 168 -26.44 -10.70 33.05
N SER A 169 -27.46 -9.83 33.02
CA SER A 169 -28.23 -9.50 31.82
C SER A 169 -27.45 -8.70 30.77
N ILE A 170 -26.31 -8.09 31.12
CA ILE A 170 -25.45 -7.36 30.18
C ILE A 170 -24.96 -8.29 29.06
N GLY A 171 -24.83 -9.59 29.34
CA GLY A 171 -24.47 -10.61 28.35
C GLY A 171 -25.39 -10.66 27.12
N ILE A 172 -26.66 -10.26 27.26
CA ILE A 172 -27.60 -10.18 26.13
C ILE A 172 -27.17 -9.10 25.13
N MET A 173 -26.59 -8.00 25.61
CA MET A 173 -26.14 -6.87 24.79
C MET A 173 -24.69 -7.00 24.34
N ALA A 174 -23.99 -8.09 24.69
CA ALA A 174 -22.56 -8.23 24.41
C ALA A 174 -22.20 -8.05 22.93
N PRO A 175 -22.88 -8.71 21.95
CA PRO A 175 -22.58 -8.50 20.54
C PRO A 175 -22.73 -7.03 20.11
N LEU A 176 -23.77 -6.35 20.61
CA LEU A 176 -24.03 -4.94 20.28
C LEU A 176 -22.96 -4.03 20.88
N ALA A 177 -22.61 -4.23 22.15
CA ALA A 177 -21.57 -3.46 22.82
C ALA A 177 -20.19 -3.62 22.14
N ILE A 178 -19.86 -4.85 21.73
CA ILE A 178 -18.63 -5.16 21.00
C ILE A 178 -18.60 -4.48 19.63
N GLY A 179 -19.71 -4.50 18.88
CA GLY A 179 -19.82 -3.77 17.61
C GLY A 179 -19.68 -2.26 17.80
N LEU A 180 -20.40 -1.68 18.76
CA LEU A 180 -20.42 -0.23 18.99
C LEU A 180 -19.07 0.32 19.47
N VAL A 181 -18.33 -0.39 20.32
CA VAL A 181 -16.99 0.07 20.75
C VAL A 181 -16.02 0.12 19.57
N VAL A 182 -16.09 -0.84 18.63
CA VAL A 182 -15.29 -0.79 17.40
C VAL A 182 -15.69 0.41 16.53
N GLY A 183 -16.98 0.66 16.34
CA GLY A 183 -17.44 1.85 15.63
C GLY A 183 -16.94 3.15 16.27
N ALA A 184 -17.09 3.28 17.58
CA ALA A 184 -16.62 4.45 18.33
C ALA A 184 -15.10 4.64 18.20
N ASN A 185 -14.33 3.55 18.28
CA ASN A 185 -12.88 3.60 18.12
C ASN A 185 -12.47 3.97 16.68
N ILE A 186 -13.24 3.57 15.65
CA ILE A 186 -12.99 4.01 14.28
C ILE A 186 -13.20 5.51 14.11
N LEU A 187 -14.19 6.11 14.79
CA LEU A 187 -14.37 7.57 14.78
C LEU A 187 -13.17 8.32 15.39
N VAL A 188 -12.43 7.66 16.29
CA VAL A 188 -11.23 8.23 16.93
C VAL A 188 -9.97 7.95 16.10
N GLY A 189 -9.64 6.68 15.86
CA GLY A 189 -8.38 6.28 15.24
C GLY A 189 -8.39 6.25 13.70
N GLY A 190 -9.56 6.25 13.08
CA GLY A 190 -9.70 6.18 11.61
C GLY A 190 -8.81 7.17 10.84
N PRO A 191 -8.75 8.47 11.23
CA PRO A 191 -7.87 9.45 10.58
C PRO A 191 -6.36 9.29 10.84
N PHE A 192 -5.94 8.46 11.80
CA PHE A 192 -4.56 8.35 12.25
C PHE A 192 -3.88 7.04 11.83
N ASP A 193 -4.50 5.90 12.09
CA ASP A 193 -3.96 4.56 11.77
C ASP A 193 -5.00 3.63 11.09
N GLY A 194 -6.21 4.14 10.85
CA GLY A 194 -7.33 3.36 10.32
C GLY A 194 -8.10 2.57 11.37
N ALA A 195 -7.66 2.59 12.64
CA ALA A 195 -8.29 1.93 13.78
C ALA A 195 -8.59 0.44 13.50
N ALA A 196 -7.56 -0.34 13.20
CA ALA A 196 -7.61 -1.75 12.85
C ALA A 196 -8.26 -2.59 13.96
N MET A 197 -7.70 -2.54 15.18
CA MET A 197 -8.06 -3.32 16.38
C MET A 197 -8.11 -4.85 16.21
N ASN A 198 -7.89 -5.34 14.99
CA ASN A 198 -8.15 -6.70 14.57
C ASN A 198 -7.12 -7.11 13.53
N PRO A 199 -6.15 -7.98 13.91
CA PRO A 199 -5.12 -8.44 12.99
C PRO A 199 -5.67 -9.15 11.74
N ALA A 200 -6.78 -9.90 11.84
CA ALA A 200 -7.36 -10.55 10.66
C ALA A 200 -7.96 -9.52 9.71
N ARG A 201 -8.75 -8.56 10.23
CA ARG A 201 -9.30 -7.43 9.46
C ARG A 201 -8.20 -6.63 8.77
N ALA A 202 -7.05 -6.45 9.43
CA ALA A 202 -5.92 -5.77 8.80
C ALA A 202 -5.23 -6.64 7.74
N PHE A 203 -5.10 -7.93 7.99
CA PHE A 203 -4.33 -8.85 7.15
C PHE A 203 -4.94 -9.09 5.76
N GLY A 204 -6.25 -9.38 5.66
CA GLY A 204 -6.87 -9.68 4.36
C GLY A 204 -6.73 -8.55 3.32
N PRO A 205 -7.11 -7.30 3.65
CA PRO A 205 -6.87 -6.11 2.84
C PRO A 205 -5.39 -5.91 2.48
N SER A 206 -4.51 -6.14 3.47
CA SER A 206 -3.07 -6.00 3.28
C SER A 206 -2.49 -7.07 2.36
N LEU A 207 -3.19 -8.19 2.12
CA LEU A 207 -2.75 -9.18 1.15
C LEU A 207 -2.69 -8.59 -0.27
N GLY A 208 -3.57 -7.66 -0.63
CA GLY A 208 -3.45 -6.91 -1.89
C GLY A 208 -2.21 -6.00 -1.96
N ARG A 209 -1.63 -5.67 -0.80
CA ARG A 209 -0.39 -4.90 -0.62
C ARG A 209 0.85 -5.81 -0.54
N LEU A 210 0.75 -6.96 0.11
CA LEU A 210 1.78 -8.00 0.21
C LEU A 210 1.96 -8.75 -1.11
N LEU A 211 0.88 -8.89 -1.89
CA LEU A 211 0.87 -9.37 -3.28
C LEU A 211 1.16 -8.24 -4.29
N ARG A 212 1.78 -7.13 -3.85
CA ARG A 212 2.36 -6.13 -4.77
C ARG A 212 3.69 -6.65 -5.31
N TRP A 213 3.59 -7.62 -6.21
CA TRP A 213 4.70 -8.15 -6.99
C TRP A 213 4.19 -8.26 -8.42
N ASN A 214 4.76 -7.49 -9.36
CA ASN A 214 4.33 -7.52 -10.74
C ASN A 214 5.39 -7.22 -11.82
N THR A 215 5.54 -8.13 -12.80
CA THR A 215 6.19 -7.99 -14.15
C THR A 215 5.19 -8.24 -15.29
N TYR A 216 3.89 -8.23 -15.01
CA TYR A 216 2.81 -8.62 -15.93
C TYR A 216 2.69 -7.80 -17.23
N ASN A 217 3.39 -6.66 -17.35
CA ASN A 217 3.20 -5.78 -18.52
C ASN A 217 3.62 -6.41 -19.84
N HIS A 218 4.66 -7.23 -19.86
CA HIS A 218 5.19 -7.75 -21.13
C HIS A 218 4.92 -9.24 -21.35
N PHE A 219 4.98 -10.06 -20.29
CA PHE A 219 4.97 -11.52 -20.42
C PHE A 219 3.62 -12.20 -20.10
N HIS A 220 2.65 -11.47 -19.56
CA HIS A 220 1.35 -12.00 -19.16
C HIS A 220 1.45 -13.35 -18.39
N TRP A 221 0.92 -14.45 -18.96
CA TRP A 221 0.90 -15.79 -18.36
C TRP A 221 2.05 -16.72 -18.80
N ASN A 222 3.00 -16.25 -19.62
CA ASN A 222 4.03 -17.09 -20.24
C ASN A 222 5.42 -16.88 -19.62
N ILE A 223 5.53 -17.10 -18.31
CA ILE A 223 6.78 -16.95 -17.54
C ILE A 223 7.40 -18.33 -17.27
N SER A 224 8.69 -18.49 -17.52
CA SER A 224 9.48 -19.70 -17.25
C SER A 224 10.77 -19.37 -16.48
N GLU A 225 11.39 -20.34 -15.82
CA GLU A 225 12.70 -20.15 -15.15
C GLU A 225 13.76 -19.61 -16.13
N GLU A 226 13.73 -20.06 -17.37
CA GLU A 226 14.61 -19.59 -18.45
C GLU A 226 14.43 -18.08 -18.69
N ILE A 227 13.20 -17.60 -18.81
CA ILE A 227 12.89 -16.17 -18.99
C ILE A 227 13.40 -15.34 -17.80
N ILE A 228 13.27 -15.86 -16.57
CA ILE A 228 13.74 -15.17 -15.36
C ILE A 228 15.27 -15.03 -15.37
N ARG A 229 15.98 -16.11 -15.69
CA ARG A 229 17.45 -16.11 -15.76
C ARG A 229 17.94 -15.19 -16.86
N GLU A 230 17.36 -15.28 -18.06
CA GLU A 230 17.73 -14.42 -19.18
C GLU A 230 17.44 -12.94 -18.90
N THR A 231 16.36 -12.63 -18.17
CA THR A 231 16.06 -11.26 -17.73
C THR A 231 17.12 -10.76 -16.75
N ALA A 232 17.55 -11.59 -15.80
CA ALA A 232 18.64 -11.25 -14.88
C ALA A 232 19.96 -11.01 -15.59
N ASP A 233 20.32 -11.92 -16.50
CA ASP A 233 21.52 -11.81 -17.30
C ASP A 233 21.47 -10.56 -18.19
N ALA A 234 20.31 -10.22 -18.76
CA ALA A 234 20.10 -9.00 -19.53
C ALA A 234 20.21 -7.74 -18.66
N MET A 235 19.64 -7.72 -17.45
CA MET A 235 19.76 -6.57 -16.53
C MET A 235 21.21 -6.33 -16.06
N VAL A 236 21.97 -7.39 -15.85
CA VAL A 236 23.39 -7.30 -15.48
C VAL A 236 24.24 -6.90 -16.68
N SER A 237 24.08 -7.58 -17.83
CA SER A 237 24.90 -7.34 -19.02
C SER A 237 24.65 -5.99 -19.68
N SER A 238 23.42 -5.46 -19.59
CA SER A 238 23.09 -4.09 -20.02
C SER A 238 23.56 -3.01 -19.06
N GLY A 239 24.03 -3.36 -17.86
CA GLY A 239 24.46 -2.39 -16.84
C GLY A 239 23.32 -1.73 -16.07
N LEU A 240 22.05 -2.06 -16.34
CA LEU A 240 20.89 -1.53 -15.60
C LEU A 240 20.98 -1.85 -14.10
N ALA A 241 21.49 -3.02 -13.73
CA ALA A 241 21.69 -3.38 -12.33
C ALA A 241 22.59 -2.38 -11.58
N ALA A 242 23.63 -1.85 -12.24
CA ALA A 242 24.54 -0.86 -11.65
C ALA A 242 23.90 0.53 -11.48
N LEU A 243 22.81 0.81 -12.21
CA LEU A 243 22.06 2.06 -12.14
C LEU A 243 20.95 2.04 -11.08
N GLY A 244 20.81 0.94 -10.34
CA GLY A 244 19.85 0.81 -9.23
C GLY A 244 18.67 -0.12 -9.51
N TYR A 245 18.56 -0.71 -10.71
CA TYR A 245 17.55 -1.73 -11.01
C TYR A 245 17.97 -3.10 -10.42
N GLN A 246 17.76 -3.29 -9.13
CA GLN A 246 18.29 -4.42 -8.36
C GLN A 246 17.36 -5.63 -8.24
N TYR A 247 16.10 -5.46 -8.62
CA TYR A 247 15.07 -6.48 -8.42
C TYR A 247 14.38 -6.82 -9.75
N ILE A 248 14.24 -8.11 -10.02
CA ILE A 248 13.33 -8.62 -11.03
C ILE A 248 12.02 -8.89 -10.33
N ASN A 249 11.01 -8.10 -10.70
CA ASN A 249 9.67 -8.40 -10.28
C ASN A 249 9.17 -9.63 -11.07
N LEU A 250 8.35 -10.54 -10.51
CA LEU A 250 7.95 -11.80 -11.20
C LEU A 250 6.43 -12.03 -11.37
N GLY A 251 5.57 -11.18 -10.81
CA GLY A 251 4.12 -11.31 -10.97
C GLY A 251 3.48 -12.55 -10.32
N ASP A 252 2.15 -12.63 -10.38
CA ASP A 252 1.33 -13.74 -9.86
C ASP A 252 1.38 -14.96 -10.81
N VAL A 253 2.47 -15.74 -10.77
CA VAL A 253 2.47 -17.12 -11.27
C VAL A 253 2.09 -18.05 -10.12
N LYS A 254 1.09 -18.92 -10.36
CA LYS A 254 0.64 -19.95 -9.43
C LYS A 254 1.83 -20.71 -8.81
N THR A 255 1.71 -20.91 -7.51
CA THR A 255 2.54 -21.72 -6.63
C THR A 255 3.11 -22.97 -7.31
N LEU A 256 4.44 -23.10 -7.29
CA LEU A 256 5.13 -24.38 -7.42
C LEU A 256 6.18 -24.47 -6.32
N GLN A 257 5.85 -25.25 -5.29
CA GLN A 257 6.77 -25.61 -4.24
C GLN A 257 7.73 -26.65 -4.80
N LEU A 258 9.01 -26.28 -4.94
CA LEU A 258 10.10 -27.23 -5.14
C LEU A 258 11.06 -27.08 -3.96
N GLY A 259 11.17 -28.16 -3.19
CA GLY A 259 11.81 -28.18 -1.89
C GLY A 259 13.30 -27.90 -1.96
N LEU A 260 13.73 -26.94 -1.13
CA LEU A 260 15.01 -26.97 -0.45
C LEU A 260 14.79 -26.48 0.99
N GLN A 261 15.37 -27.22 1.94
CA GLN A 261 15.28 -26.98 3.39
C GLN A 261 15.98 -25.68 3.81
N PRO A 262 15.61 -25.08 4.96
CA PRO A 262 16.12 -23.78 5.38
C PRO A 262 17.55 -23.89 5.93
N SER A 263 18.43 -22.96 5.53
CA SER A 263 19.65 -22.66 6.30
C SER A 263 19.59 -21.23 6.80
N GLU A 264 19.56 -21.09 8.13
CA GLU A 264 19.74 -19.85 8.88
C GLU A 264 21.13 -19.26 8.61
N THR A 265 21.23 -17.94 8.40
CA THR A 265 22.07 -17.01 9.19
C THR A 265 22.19 -15.61 8.55
N ALA A 266 22.24 -14.60 9.44
CA ALA A 266 22.65 -13.19 9.27
C ALA A 266 21.70 -12.28 8.46
N GLY A 267 21.30 -11.08 8.89
CA GLY A 267 21.66 -10.22 10.03
C GLY A 267 21.26 -8.78 9.67
N GLU A 268 20.44 -8.15 10.51
CA GLU A 268 20.19 -6.70 10.72
C GLU A 268 20.22 -5.65 9.55
N ARG A 269 19.01 -5.12 9.21
CA ARG A 269 18.55 -3.69 8.99
C ARG A 269 19.30 -2.76 7.99
N PRO A 270 18.64 -1.78 7.28
CA PRO A 270 17.61 -0.87 7.81
C PRO A 270 16.41 -0.45 6.91
N GLU A 271 15.32 -0.15 7.61
CA GLU A 271 14.37 0.98 7.44
C GLU A 271 13.75 1.28 6.06
N THR A 272 12.58 0.67 5.89
CA THR A 272 11.47 0.98 4.99
C THR A 272 11.15 2.47 4.89
N LEU A 273 11.33 3.00 3.67
CA LEU A 273 10.82 4.29 3.22
C LEU A 273 9.29 4.23 3.12
N ALA A 274 8.61 5.11 3.86
CA ALA A 274 7.16 5.18 3.96
C ALA A 274 6.49 5.48 2.60
N ILE A 275 5.56 4.61 2.22
CA ILE A 275 4.74 4.67 1.01
C ILE A 275 3.48 5.48 1.31
N THR A 276 3.36 6.69 0.78
CA THR A 276 2.09 7.43 0.69
C THR A 276 1.78 7.80 -0.76
N GLY A 277 0.72 7.17 -1.31
CA GLY A 277 -0.20 7.76 -2.28
C GLY A 277 0.37 8.48 -3.52
N ARG A 278 0.96 7.72 -4.45
CA ARG A 278 1.01 7.95 -5.92
C ARG A 278 1.98 6.94 -6.53
N ASP A 279 1.59 5.66 -6.51
CA ASP A 279 2.44 4.58 -7.00
C ASP A 279 1.93 4.13 -8.36
N PRO A 280 2.49 4.65 -9.46
CA PRO A 280 2.25 4.05 -10.76
C PRO A 280 2.84 2.64 -10.77
N ASP A 281 2.08 1.65 -11.24
CA ASP A 281 2.38 0.22 -11.02
C ASP A 281 3.73 -0.22 -11.61
N MET A 282 4.06 0.15 -12.86
CA MET A 282 5.37 -0.04 -13.49
C MET A 282 5.64 1.03 -14.56
N LEU A 283 6.91 1.24 -14.91
CA LEU A 283 7.29 2.08 -16.04
C LEU A 283 6.76 1.46 -17.32
N GLU A 284 5.97 2.22 -18.07
CA GLU A 284 5.46 1.80 -19.38
C GLU A 284 6.49 2.00 -20.51
N VAL A 285 7.66 2.53 -20.18
CA VAL A 285 8.74 2.76 -21.14
C VAL A 285 9.08 1.46 -21.89
N GLY A 286 8.86 1.46 -23.20
CA GLY A 286 9.15 0.32 -24.07
C GLY A 286 8.01 -0.68 -24.27
N ASN A 287 6.81 -0.46 -23.71
CA ASN A 287 5.66 -1.38 -23.88
C ASN A 287 4.79 -1.12 -25.11
N GLY A 288 5.09 -0.09 -25.89
CA GLY A 288 4.30 0.35 -27.04
C GLY A 288 3.16 1.31 -26.66
N GLY A 289 2.52 1.90 -27.67
CA GLY A 289 1.36 2.78 -27.47
C GLY A 289 1.68 4.24 -27.11
N MET A 290 2.97 4.59 -26.94
CA MET A 290 3.45 5.96 -26.74
C MET A 290 4.59 6.28 -27.71
N THR A 291 4.72 7.56 -28.05
CA THR A 291 5.87 8.15 -28.73
C THR A 291 7.08 8.23 -27.79
N ASN A 292 8.27 8.44 -28.36
CA ASN A 292 9.50 8.59 -27.57
C ASN A 292 9.43 9.76 -26.59
N ASP A 293 8.85 10.89 -27.02
CA ASP A 293 8.69 12.08 -26.19
C ASP A 293 7.72 11.84 -25.02
N GLU A 294 6.67 11.05 -25.24
CA GLU A 294 5.75 10.63 -24.18
C GLU A 294 6.44 9.70 -23.17
N TYR A 295 7.33 8.80 -23.61
CA TYR A 295 8.13 7.98 -22.68
C TYR A 295 9.13 8.82 -21.87
N ILE A 296 9.76 9.80 -22.49
CA ILE A 296 10.64 10.77 -21.81
C ILE A 296 9.85 11.54 -20.75
N ALA A 297 8.65 12.02 -21.09
CA ALA A 297 7.75 12.68 -20.15
C ALA A 297 7.34 11.76 -19.00
N HIS A 298 6.93 10.54 -19.32
CA HIS A 298 6.57 9.52 -18.33
C HIS A 298 7.71 9.25 -17.34
N PHE A 299 8.93 8.96 -17.83
CA PHE A 299 10.08 8.68 -16.96
C PHE A 299 10.51 9.92 -16.15
N SER A 300 10.42 11.12 -16.72
CA SER A 300 10.74 12.37 -16.01
C SER A 300 9.81 12.60 -14.81
N ILE A 301 8.50 12.44 -15.02
CA ILE A 301 7.51 12.57 -13.94
C ILE A 301 7.67 11.46 -12.92
N TRP A 302 7.94 10.22 -13.36
CA TRP A 302 8.22 9.09 -12.47
C TRP A 302 9.41 9.33 -11.56
N ALA A 303 10.51 9.82 -12.13
CA ALA A 303 11.72 10.14 -11.39
C ALA A 303 11.48 11.26 -10.38
N LEU A 304 10.82 12.35 -10.81
CA LEU A 304 10.49 13.48 -9.94
C LEU A 304 9.50 13.09 -8.83
N ALA A 305 8.61 12.14 -9.11
CA ALA A 305 7.66 11.60 -8.14
C ALA A 305 8.31 10.69 -7.09
N LYS A 306 9.62 10.38 -7.22
CA LYS A 306 10.34 9.44 -6.34
C LYS A 306 9.71 8.05 -6.34
N SER A 307 9.04 7.67 -7.42
CA SER A 307 8.39 6.37 -7.56
C SER A 307 9.44 5.26 -7.73
N PRO A 308 9.19 4.03 -7.25
CA PRO A 308 10.12 2.91 -7.43
C PRO A 308 10.48 2.69 -8.91
N LEU A 309 11.76 2.51 -9.21
CA LEU A 309 12.22 2.26 -10.59
C LEU A 309 11.96 0.80 -10.99
N ILE A 310 10.74 0.52 -11.46
CA ILE A 310 10.31 -0.82 -11.87
C ILE A 310 10.13 -0.84 -13.39
N ILE A 311 11.01 -1.55 -14.09
CA ILE A 311 10.96 -1.69 -15.57
C ILE A 311 9.78 -2.57 -15.95
N GLY A 312 8.92 -2.08 -16.84
CA GLY A 312 7.74 -2.82 -17.32
C GLY A 312 7.92 -3.57 -18.64
N CYS A 313 8.99 -3.36 -19.40
CA CYS A 313 9.23 -3.96 -20.72
C CYS A 313 10.19 -5.16 -20.69
N ASP A 314 10.24 -5.95 -21.79
CA ASP A 314 11.25 -7.01 -21.94
C ASP A 314 12.64 -6.42 -22.14
N VAL A 315 13.47 -6.55 -21.12
CA VAL A 315 14.85 -6.06 -21.13
C VAL A 315 15.76 -6.79 -22.12
N ARG A 316 15.39 -8.00 -22.54
CA ARG A 316 16.14 -8.80 -23.52
C ARG A 316 15.94 -8.30 -24.95
N ALA A 317 14.83 -7.59 -25.18
CA ALA A 317 14.39 -7.16 -26.51
C ALA A 317 14.08 -5.65 -26.58
N MET A 318 14.60 -4.85 -25.66
CA MET A 318 14.35 -3.40 -25.64
C MET A 318 15.04 -2.68 -26.81
N SER A 319 14.39 -1.64 -27.32
CA SER A 319 15.00 -0.77 -28.33
C SER A 319 16.13 0.07 -27.74
N ASN A 320 17.04 0.59 -28.57
CA ASN A 320 18.10 1.47 -28.08
C ASN A 320 17.53 2.74 -27.46
N GLU A 321 16.45 3.29 -28.00
CA GLU A 321 15.74 4.46 -27.46
C GLU A 321 15.19 4.17 -26.05
N THR A 322 14.57 3.01 -25.86
CA THR A 322 14.07 2.53 -24.56
C THR A 322 15.22 2.40 -23.56
N TYR A 323 16.33 1.80 -23.98
CA TYR A 323 17.53 1.66 -23.16
C TYR A 323 18.09 3.03 -22.74
N GLN A 324 18.21 4.00 -23.66
CA GLN A 324 18.70 5.34 -23.33
C GLN A 324 17.82 6.05 -22.30
N ILE A 325 16.50 5.85 -22.36
CA ILE A 325 15.57 6.38 -21.36
C ILE A 325 15.81 5.72 -20.00
N LEU A 326 15.77 4.39 -19.96
CA LEU A 326 15.89 3.64 -18.70
C LEU A 326 17.27 3.74 -18.06
N SER A 327 18.32 4.01 -18.85
CA SER A 327 19.71 4.11 -18.38
C SER A 327 20.18 5.54 -18.08
N ASN A 328 19.32 6.55 -18.21
CA ASN A 328 19.71 7.94 -17.96
C ASN A 328 20.03 8.19 -16.47
N SER A 329 21.31 8.15 -16.15
CA SER A 329 21.83 8.30 -14.77
C SER A 329 21.50 9.65 -14.13
N GLU A 330 21.34 10.73 -14.89
CA GLU A 330 21.01 12.04 -14.34
C GLU A 330 19.54 12.11 -13.89
N VAL A 331 18.63 11.53 -14.67
CA VAL A 331 17.21 11.43 -14.32
C VAL A 331 17.03 10.45 -13.14
N ILE A 332 17.72 9.32 -13.17
CA ILE A 332 17.75 8.36 -12.04
C ILE A 332 18.29 9.02 -10.77
N ALA A 333 19.33 9.85 -10.86
CA ALA A 333 19.86 10.57 -9.70
C ALA A 333 18.84 11.54 -9.08
N VAL A 334 17.91 12.08 -9.88
CA VAL A 334 16.78 12.83 -9.32
C VAL A 334 15.86 11.90 -8.54
N ASN A 335 15.52 10.72 -9.06
CA ASN A 335 14.72 9.74 -8.31
C ASN A 335 15.39 9.32 -6.99
N GLN A 336 16.71 9.08 -7.03
CA GLN A 336 17.51 8.54 -5.94
C GLN A 336 18.10 9.64 -5.01
N ASP A 337 17.73 10.90 -5.19
CA ASP A 337 18.24 12.00 -4.36
C ASP A 337 17.84 11.81 -2.89
N ARG A 338 18.81 11.96 -1.99
CA ARG A 338 18.71 11.63 -0.56
C ARG A 338 17.68 12.44 0.21
N LEU A 339 17.26 13.59 -0.31
CA LEU A 339 16.22 14.38 0.34
C LEU A 339 14.88 13.64 0.35
N GLY A 340 14.64 12.73 -0.61
CA GLY A 340 13.45 11.87 -0.65
C GLY A 340 12.11 12.62 -0.81
N VAL A 341 12.13 13.93 -1.02
CA VAL A 341 10.92 14.75 -1.14
C VAL A 341 10.37 14.66 -2.55
N GLN A 342 9.10 14.26 -2.65
CA GLN A 342 8.37 14.17 -3.91
C GLN A 342 8.18 15.55 -4.56
N GLY A 343 8.36 15.63 -5.88
CA GLY A 343 7.97 16.82 -6.63
C GLY A 343 6.46 17.00 -6.74
N ARG A 344 6.03 18.25 -6.86
CA ARG A 344 4.63 18.64 -6.99
C ARG A 344 4.37 19.29 -8.33
N LYS A 345 3.12 19.22 -8.77
CA LYS A 345 2.63 20.06 -9.86
C LYS A 345 2.56 21.50 -9.36
N VAL A 346 3.18 22.41 -10.09
CA VAL A 346 3.27 23.86 -9.81
C VAL A 346 2.30 24.63 -10.70
N LYS A 347 2.15 24.20 -11.96
CA LYS A 347 1.24 24.80 -12.93
C LYS A 347 0.40 23.70 -13.60
N GLU A 348 -0.89 23.94 -13.70
CA GLU A 348 -1.87 23.04 -14.33
C GLU A 348 -2.29 23.52 -15.73
N GLY A 349 -3.00 22.67 -16.45
CA GLY A 349 -3.47 22.90 -17.83
C GLY A 349 -2.68 22.10 -18.86
N ASP A 350 -2.73 22.52 -20.12
CA ASP A 350 -2.00 21.84 -21.21
C ASP A 350 -0.49 22.07 -21.13
N LEU A 351 -0.05 23.17 -20.52
CA LEU A 351 1.36 23.49 -20.30
C LEU A 351 1.68 23.36 -18.81
N GLU A 352 2.07 22.16 -18.41
CA GLU A 352 2.33 21.82 -17.01
C GLU A 352 3.76 22.15 -16.59
N VAL A 353 3.91 22.54 -15.33
CA VAL A 353 5.21 22.66 -14.66
C VAL A 353 5.16 21.80 -13.41
N TRP A 354 6.17 20.95 -13.24
CA TRP A 354 6.37 20.20 -12.01
C TRP A 354 7.72 20.56 -11.41
N ALA A 355 7.81 20.62 -10.09
CA ALA A 355 9.06 20.89 -9.41
C ALA A 355 9.16 20.21 -8.04
N GLY A 356 10.38 19.86 -7.64
CA GLY A 356 10.66 19.25 -6.35
C GLY A 356 12.05 19.64 -5.83
N PRO A 357 12.20 19.89 -4.52
CA PRO A 357 13.51 20.18 -3.95
C PRO A 357 14.41 18.94 -3.98
N LEU A 358 15.70 19.18 -4.13
CA LEU A 358 16.75 18.18 -4.04
C LEU A 358 17.77 18.57 -2.96
N THR A 359 18.65 17.64 -2.61
CA THR A 359 19.79 17.93 -1.74
C THR A 359 20.62 19.12 -2.28
N ASN A 360 21.24 19.87 -1.36
CA ASN A 360 22.06 21.07 -1.61
C ASN A 360 21.28 22.26 -2.19
N ASN A 361 20.03 22.46 -1.76
CA ASN A 361 19.16 23.57 -2.19
C ASN A 361 18.92 23.64 -3.71
N ARG A 362 19.19 22.54 -4.42
CA ARG A 362 18.88 22.41 -5.86
C ARG A 362 17.39 22.12 -6.04
N VAL A 363 16.87 22.40 -7.22
CA VAL A 363 15.47 22.11 -7.56
C VAL A 363 15.43 21.34 -8.87
N ALA A 364 14.73 20.20 -8.89
CA ALA A 364 14.38 19.52 -10.13
C ALA A 364 13.10 20.15 -10.71
N VAL A 365 13.07 20.39 -12.01
CA VAL A 365 11.94 21.00 -12.72
C VAL A 365 11.63 20.17 -13.96
N VAL A 366 10.36 19.87 -14.21
CA VAL A 366 9.89 19.32 -15.49
C VAL A 366 8.95 20.33 -16.12
N LEU A 367 9.29 20.78 -17.33
CA LEU A 367 8.44 21.57 -18.20
C LEU A 367 7.79 20.62 -19.18
N TRP A 368 6.46 20.54 -19.21
CA TRP A 368 5.75 19.54 -20.01
C TRP A 368 4.63 20.17 -20.84
N ASN A 369 4.71 19.97 -22.16
CA ASN A 369 3.63 20.31 -23.07
C ASN A 369 2.75 19.08 -23.28
N ARG A 370 1.56 19.07 -22.67
CA ARG A 370 0.52 18.04 -22.91
C ARG A 370 -0.41 18.37 -24.07
N GLY A 371 -0.32 19.60 -24.59
CA GLY A 371 -1.14 20.08 -25.69
C GLY A 371 -0.79 19.41 -27.01
N SER A 372 -1.63 19.64 -28.02
CA SER A 372 -1.55 19.07 -29.37
C SER A 372 -0.68 19.85 -30.35
N SER A 373 -0.04 20.94 -29.89
CA SER A 373 0.77 21.82 -30.73
C SER A 373 1.99 22.33 -29.98
N ARG A 374 3.01 22.77 -30.72
CA ARG A 374 4.25 23.32 -30.15
C ARG A 374 3.97 24.57 -29.32
N ALA A 375 4.52 24.63 -28.13
CA ALA A 375 4.31 25.74 -27.20
C ALA A 375 5.52 26.00 -26.30
N THR A 376 5.66 27.24 -25.84
CA THR A 376 6.67 27.64 -24.86
C THR A 376 6.14 27.44 -23.45
N VAL A 377 6.82 26.61 -22.66
CA VAL A 377 6.52 26.43 -21.23
C VAL A 377 7.54 27.22 -20.42
N THR A 378 7.07 27.97 -19.43
CA THR A 378 7.89 28.84 -18.59
C THR A 378 7.56 28.63 -17.12
N ALA A 379 8.59 28.57 -16.28
CA ALA A 379 8.51 28.40 -14.84
C ALA A 379 9.36 29.47 -14.12
N PRO A 380 8.72 30.45 -13.47
CA PRO A 380 9.40 31.38 -12.57
C PRO A 380 10.04 30.67 -11.37
N PHE A 381 11.21 31.13 -10.93
CA PHE A 381 11.95 30.57 -9.80
C PHE A 381 11.14 30.59 -8.49
N SER A 382 10.33 31.63 -8.29
CA SER A 382 9.40 31.73 -7.16
C SER A 382 8.40 30.58 -7.10
N ASP A 383 7.89 30.16 -8.24
CA ASP A 383 6.79 29.20 -8.34
C ASP A 383 7.29 27.77 -8.06
N ILE A 384 8.50 27.48 -8.54
CA ILE A 384 9.17 26.18 -8.37
C ILE A 384 9.90 26.05 -7.03
N GLY A 385 9.90 27.10 -6.20
CA GLY A 385 10.50 27.07 -4.86
C GLY A 385 12.02 27.25 -4.83
N LEU A 386 12.61 27.79 -5.90
CA LEU A 386 14.05 28.12 -5.94
C LEU A 386 14.27 29.49 -5.29
N ARG A 387 15.05 29.52 -4.20
CA ARG A 387 15.36 30.75 -3.44
C ARG A 387 16.66 31.40 -3.93
N ALA A 388 16.70 31.80 -5.19
CA ALA A 388 17.81 32.53 -5.80
C ALA A 388 17.33 33.29 -7.03
N ASP A 389 18.02 34.37 -7.40
CA ASP A 389 17.74 35.13 -8.62
C ASP A 389 18.54 34.61 -9.82
N LEU A 390 19.56 33.78 -9.55
CA LEU A 390 20.50 33.25 -10.53
C LEU A 390 20.77 31.76 -10.27
N ALA A 391 20.73 30.94 -11.32
CA ALA A 391 21.04 29.52 -11.22
C ALA A 391 21.68 28.97 -12.50
N ASP A 392 22.45 27.89 -12.37
CA ASP A 392 22.81 27.05 -13.52
C ASP A 392 21.71 25.99 -13.74
N ALA A 393 21.25 25.84 -14.97
CA ALA A 393 20.22 24.88 -15.35
C ALA A 393 20.85 23.72 -16.14
N ARG A 394 20.92 22.53 -15.55
CA ARG A 394 21.36 21.31 -16.21
C ARG A 394 20.15 20.61 -16.84
N ASP A 395 20.09 20.53 -18.17
CA ASP A 395 19.10 19.73 -18.90
C ASP A 395 19.53 18.26 -18.87
N LEU A 396 18.72 17.41 -18.26
CA LEU A 396 19.07 16.01 -17.95
C LEU A 396 18.91 15.08 -19.15
N TRP A 397 18.16 15.48 -20.17
CA TRP A 397 17.91 14.66 -21.36
C TRP A 397 18.91 14.93 -22.46
N VAL A 398 19.38 16.17 -22.60
CA VAL A 398 20.42 16.54 -23.58
C VAL A 398 21.82 16.67 -22.96
N HIS A 399 21.94 16.48 -21.64
CA HIS A 399 23.20 16.53 -20.90
C HIS A 399 23.98 17.85 -21.12
N MET A 400 23.27 18.98 -21.13
CA MET A 400 23.84 20.32 -21.33
C MET A 400 23.50 21.26 -20.17
N THR A 401 24.45 22.10 -19.78
CA THR A 401 24.23 23.12 -18.76
C THR A 401 24.06 24.49 -19.41
N ILE A 402 22.96 25.17 -19.07
CA ILE A 402 22.70 26.56 -19.40
C ILE A 402 23.15 27.39 -18.20
N PRO A 403 24.26 28.16 -18.31
CA PRO A 403 24.78 28.88 -17.17
C PRO A 403 23.97 30.15 -16.91
N SER A 404 23.87 30.54 -15.64
CA SER A 404 23.43 31.88 -15.23
C SER A 404 22.03 32.27 -15.74
N VAL A 405 21.08 31.33 -15.67
CA VAL A 405 19.66 31.57 -15.92
C VAL A 405 19.11 32.48 -14.82
N LYS A 406 18.36 33.51 -15.21
CA LYS A 406 17.82 34.53 -14.30
C LYS A 406 16.31 34.42 -14.18
N GLU A 407 15.81 34.46 -12.96
CA GLU A 407 14.39 34.61 -12.57
C GLU A 407 13.41 33.49 -13.02
N GLN A 408 13.63 32.83 -14.15
CA GLN A 408 12.76 31.81 -14.72
C GLN A 408 13.50 30.86 -15.66
N ILE A 409 12.96 29.66 -15.86
CA ILE A 409 13.40 28.71 -16.88
C ILE A 409 12.29 28.52 -17.92
N SER A 410 12.65 28.50 -19.20
CA SER A 410 11.70 28.35 -20.31
C SER A 410 12.22 27.37 -21.36
N ALA A 411 11.30 26.68 -22.03
CA ALA A 411 11.60 25.80 -23.15
C ALA A 411 10.49 25.80 -24.20
N ASP A 412 10.88 25.77 -25.47
CA ASP A 412 9.98 25.49 -26.58
C ASP A 412 9.86 23.98 -26.78
N LEU A 413 8.65 23.45 -26.59
CA LEU A 413 8.37 22.02 -26.60
C LEU A 413 7.39 21.69 -27.71
N ASP A 414 7.70 20.68 -28.51
CA ASP A 414 6.73 20.08 -29.44
C ASP A 414 5.58 19.42 -28.66
N SER A 415 4.55 18.96 -29.38
CA SER A 415 3.37 18.29 -28.79
C SER A 415 3.80 17.10 -27.94
N HIS A 416 3.24 16.96 -26.74
CA HIS A 416 3.52 15.87 -25.78
C HIS A 416 4.96 15.78 -25.23
N ALA A 417 5.87 16.64 -25.66
CA ALA A 417 7.27 16.64 -25.23
C ALA A 417 7.48 17.31 -23.88
N CYS A 418 8.54 16.89 -23.18
CA CYS A 418 8.97 17.53 -21.94
C CYS A 418 10.47 17.84 -21.94
N LYS A 419 10.88 18.71 -21.02
CA LYS A 419 12.27 18.86 -20.61
C LYS A 419 12.38 18.77 -19.10
N MET A 420 13.46 18.17 -18.63
CA MET A 420 13.76 18.01 -17.22
C MET A 420 15.09 18.69 -16.91
N TYR A 421 15.07 19.54 -15.88
CA TYR A 421 16.21 20.33 -15.45
C TYR A 421 16.53 20.09 -13.98
N ILE A 422 17.81 20.18 -13.63
CA ILE A 422 18.25 20.51 -12.26
C ILE A 422 18.73 21.95 -12.25
N LEU A 423 18.12 22.78 -11.41
CA LEU A 423 18.54 24.15 -11.14
C LEU A 423 19.44 24.16 -9.90
N THR A 424 20.65 24.69 -10.06
CA THR A 424 21.61 24.88 -8.96
C THR A 424 21.75 26.38 -8.67
N PRO A 425 21.32 26.86 -7.50
CA PRO A 425 21.50 28.25 -7.09
C PRO A 425 22.95 28.70 -7.19
N LYS A 426 23.18 29.97 -7.58
CA LYS A 426 24.48 30.63 -7.52
C LYS A 426 24.62 31.56 -6.32
#